data_AF-A0A1A9BPX7-F1
#
_entry.id   AF-A0A1A9BPX7-F1
#
_cell.length_a   1.000
_cell.length_b   1.000
_cell.length_c   1.000
_cell.angle_alpha   90.00
_cell.angle_beta   90.00
_cell.angle_gamma   90.00
#
_symmetry.space_group_name_H-M   'P 1'
#
loop_
_entity.id
_entity.type
_entity.pdbx_description
1 polymer ?
#
loop_
_entity_poly.entity_id
_entity_poly.type
_entity_poly.pdbx_seq_one_letter_code
_entity_poly.pdbx_strand_id
1 'polypeptide(L)'
;MADRQALEEVVTFTSDLIRFDTTNRGGGDCQERPAAEYAAARLAEAGIEPTLLERTKGRTNVVARIEGSDPGADALLLHGHLDVVPAEADDWSVHPFSGEIRDGVVWGRGAVDMKNMDAMILAVARFWAREGVRPRRDIVIAFTADEEASAEDGSGFLADRHPELFEGCTEGVSESGAFTFHDGSGRELYPIAAGERGTGWLKLTARGRAGHGSKVNRDNAVTRLAAAVARIGEHQWPLRLTPTVRAALTELAAVYGIAPDLDDVDGLLKKLGPAASLVEATIRNSANPTMLDAGYKVNVIPGTAVAHVDGRYLPGGEEEFRATLDALTGDDVDWEYHHREVALQAPVDAPTFAKMRAAVQEFAPEGHVVPYCMSGGTDAKQFSRLGITGYGFAPLKLPEGFDYQALFHGVDERVPVEALHFGVRVLDRFLRTA
;
A
#
# COMPACT_ATOMS: atom_id res chain seq x y z
N MET A 1 5.58 20.04 -19.40
CA MET A 1 6.42 19.30 -18.45
C MET A 1 6.68 20.21 -17.26
N ALA A 2 6.68 19.65 -16.05
CA ALA A 2 6.93 20.38 -14.81
C ALA A 2 8.13 21.33 -14.89
N ASP A 3 7.93 22.56 -14.44
CA ASP A 3 8.94 23.61 -14.43
C ASP A 3 9.91 23.50 -13.24
N ARG A 4 10.94 24.35 -13.21
CA ARG A 4 11.91 24.37 -12.12
C ARG A 4 11.25 24.63 -10.76
N GLN A 5 10.23 25.47 -10.73
CA GLN A 5 9.51 25.78 -9.49
C GLN A 5 8.79 24.54 -8.94
N ALA A 6 8.14 23.73 -9.78
CA ALA A 6 7.51 22.48 -9.35
C ALA A 6 8.52 21.48 -8.76
N LEU A 7 9.74 21.44 -9.31
CA LEU A 7 10.83 20.60 -8.80
C LEU A 7 11.33 21.09 -7.43
N GLU A 8 11.44 22.40 -7.23
CA GLU A 8 11.78 22.98 -5.92
C GLU A 8 10.63 22.80 -4.90
N GLU A 9 9.38 22.93 -5.35
CA GLU A 9 8.17 22.77 -4.53
C GLU A 9 8.03 21.34 -4.01
N VAL A 10 8.24 20.30 -4.82
CA VAL A 10 8.10 18.91 -4.33
C VAL A 10 9.09 18.59 -3.20
N VAL A 11 10.33 19.07 -3.28
CA VAL A 11 11.34 18.87 -2.23
C VAL A 11 10.91 19.60 -0.95
N THR A 12 10.47 20.85 -1.10
CA THR A 12 10.01 21.68 0.02
C THR A 12 8.79 21.08 0.69
N PHE A 13 7.78 20.67 -0.09
CA PHE A 13 6.54 20.10 0.41
C PHE A 13 6.78 18.76 1.09
N THR A 14 7.66 17.91 0.54
CA THR A 14 8.05 16.65 1.19
C THR A 14 8.68 16.94 2.56
N SER A 15 9.66 17.85 2.61
CA SER A 15 10.31 18.27 3.86
C SER A 15 9.30 18.82 4.88
N ASP A 16 8.41 19.71 4.46
CA ASP A 16 7.44 20.35 5.34
C ASP A 16 6.39 19.35 5.85
N LEU A 17 5.90 18.47 4.99
CA LEU A 17 4.95 17.42 5.39
C LEU A 17 5.56 16.48 6.43
N ILE A 18 6.83 16.09 6.27
CA ILE A 18 7.57 15.26 7.23
C ILE A 18 7.67 15.92 8.62
N ARG A 19 7.74 17.26 8.69
CA ARG A 19 7.84 17.98 9.97
C ARG A 19 6.57 17.94 10.79
N PHE A 20 5.43 17.64 10.19
CA PHE A 20 4.22 17.33 10.94
C PHE A 20 4.31 15.90 11.45
N ASP A 21 4.45 15.75 12.76
CA ASP A 21 4.34 14.44 13.42
C ASP A 21 2.88 13.99 13.38
N THR A 22 2.61 13.13 12.41
CA THR A 22 1.32 12.48 12.15
C THR A 22 1.42 10.98 12.44
N THR A 23 2.16 10.63 13.50
CA THR A 23 2.34 9.23 13.91
C THR A 23 1.00 8.58 14.26
N ASN A 24 0.67 7.50 13.56
CA ASN A 24 -0.49 6.67 13.86
C ASN A 24 -0.05 5.37 14.56
N ARG A 25 -0.36 5.24 15.86
CA ARG A 25 -0.08 4.03 16.65
C ARG A 25 -1.25 3.03 16.62
N GLY A 26 -2.31 3.37 15.89
CA GLY A 26 -3.63 2.80 16.07
C GLY A 26 -4.31 3.32 17.34
N GLY A 27 -5.64 3.21 17.39
CA GLY A 27 -6.42 3.62 18.56
C GLY A 27 -6.79 5.10 18.63
N GLY A 28 -6.52 5.88 17.57
CA GLY A 28 -7.07 7.21 17.35
C GLY A 28 -6.32 8.37 17.99
N ASP A 29 -5.04 8.21 18.33
CA ASP A 29 -4.20 9.23 18.95
C ASP A 29 -3.50 10.19 17.95
N CYS A 30 -3.40 9.79 16.68
CA CYS A 30 -2.83 10.59 15.61
C CYS A 30 -3.54 11.95 15.42
N GLN A 31 -2.81 12.94 14.90
CA GLN A 31 -3.29 14.29 14.60
C GLN A 31 -2.79 14.77 13.22
N GLU A 32 -3.49 14.43 12.15
CA GLU A 32 -3.16 14.81 10.76
C GLU A 32 -3.53 16.25 10.43
N ARG A 33 -4.39 16.88 11.24
CA ARG A 33 -4.92 18.23 10.97
C ARG A 33 -3.87 19.26 10.53
N PRO A 34 -2.70 19.42 11.18
CA PRO A 34 -1.70 20.39 10.75
C PRO A 34 -1.16 20.11 9.33
N ALA A 35 -0.95 18.83 8.99
CA ALA A 35 -0.52 18.41 7.65
C ALA A 35 -1.64 18.62 6.61
N ALA A 36 -2.88 18.30 6.98
CA ALA A 36 -4.06 18.52 6.15
C ALA A 36 -4.28 20.02 5.84
N GLU A 37 -4.19 20.88 6.86
CA GLU A 37 -4.28 22.34 6.70
C GLU A 37 -3.13 22.88 5.83
N TYR A 38 -1.93 22.31 5.94
CA TYR A 38 -0.82 22.65 5.05
C TYR A 38 -1.11 22.28 3.58
N ALA A 39 -1.54 21.04 3.32
CA ALA A 39 -1.86 20.59 1.96
C ALA A 39 -3.01 21.39 1.35
N ALA A 40 -4.07 21.62 2.13
CA ALA A 40 -5.19 22.47 1.74
C ALA A 40 -4.74 23.91 1.42
N ALA A 41 -3.87 24.51 2.22
CA ALA A 41 -3.35 25.84 1.94
C ALA A 41 -2.55 25.89 0.62
N ARG A 42 -1.75 24.87 0.31
CA ARG A 42 -0.99 24.79 -0.95
C ARG A 42 -1.90 24.69 -2.17
N LEU A 43 -3.04 24.00 -2.07
CA LEU A 43 -4.08 23.93 -3.11
C LEU A 43 -4.83 25.26 -3.24
N ALA A 44 -5.28 25.84 -2.13
CA ALA A 44 -6.05 27.09 -2.12
C ALA A 44 -5.25 28.28 -2.68
N GLU A 45 -3.94 28.36 -2.39
CA GLU A 45 -3.04 29.35 -2.99
C GLU A 45 -2.94 29.25 -4.53
N ALA A 46 -3.23 28.07 -5.09
CA ALA A 46 -3.31 27.83 -6.52
C ALA A 46 -4.74 28.01 -7.09
N GLY A 47 -5.69 28.49 -6.27
CA GLY A 47 -7.08 28.66 -6.67
C GLY A 47 -7.87 27.35 -6.78
N ILE A 48 -7.37 26.27 -6.17
CA ILE A 48 -8.06 24.99 -6.07
C ILE A 48 -8.68 24.92 -4.68
N GLU A 49 -10.00 25.00 -4.59
CA GLU A 49 -10.72 25.04 -3.30
C GLU A 49 -10.78 23.65 -2.65
N PRO A 50 -10.11 23.43 -1.50
CA PRO A 50 -10.15 22.16 -0.80
C PRO A 50 -11.30 22.11 0.22
N THR A 51 -11.81 20.91 0.46
CA THR A 51 -12.75 20.61 1.55
C THR A 51 -12.02 19.79 2.60
N LEU A 52 -12.03 20.26 3.86
CA LEU A 52 -11.48 19.52 4.99
C LEU A 52 -12.59 18.78 5.73
N LEU A 53 -12.38 17.49 5.99
CA LEU A 53 -13.40 16.58 6.54
C LEU A 53 -12.82 15.79 7.70
N GLU A 54 -13.51 15.83 8.85
CA GLU A 54 -13.13 15.10 10.06
C GLU A 54 -14.30 14.23 10.52
N ARG A 55 -14.03 12.93 10.70
CA ARG A 55 -14.92 12.06 11.48
C ARG A 55 -14.60 12.21 12.97
N THR A 56 -13.33 12.01 13.30
CA THR A 56 -12.76 12.25 14.63
C THR A 56 -11.95 13.54 14.60
N LYS A 57 -12.12 14.39 15.61
CA LYS A 57 -11.44 15.69 15.68
C LYS A 57 -9.92 15.48 15.62
N GLY A 58 -9.27 16.15 14.66
CA GLY A 58 -7.82 16.03 14.45
C GLY A 58 -7.41 15.00 13.39
N ARG A 59 -8.28 14.03 13.07
CA ARG A 59 -8.12 13.07 11.96
C ARG A 59 -8.70 13.67 10.69
N THR A 60 -7.95 14.59 10.08
CA THR A 60 -8.45 15.45 9.02
C THR A 60 -8.06 14.94 7.64
N ASN A 61 -9.07 14.80 6.77
CA ASN A 61 -8.90 14.52 5.36
C ASN A 61 -9.00 15.82 4.55
N VAL A 62 -8.42 15.85 3.34
CA VAL A 62 -8.53 16.95 2.38
C VAL A 62 -9.01 16.40 1.05
N VAL A 63 -10.08 16.97 0.49
CA VAL A 63 -10.57 16.61 -0.85
C VAL A 63 -10.68 17.84 -1.72
N ALA A 64 -10.19 17.78 -2.95
CA ALA A 64 -10.29 18.86 -3.93
C ALA A 64 -10.54 18.32 -5.33
N ARG A 65 -11.06 19.17 -6.23
CA ARG A 65 -11.31 18.80 -7.63
C ARG A 65 -10.71 19.84 -8.56
N ILE A 66 -9.96 19.37 -9.56
CA ILE A 66 -9.47 20.15 -10.69
C ILE A 66 -10.34 19.77 -11.89
N GLU A 67 -11.12 20.73 -12.39
CA GLU A 67 -11.98 20.51 -13.55
C GLU A 67 -11.18 20.23 -14.83
N GLY A 68 -11.61 19.20 -15.55
CA GLY A 68 -11.11 18.87 -16.88
C GLY A 68 -11.62 19.81 -17.97
N SER A 69 -11.13 19.58 -19.18
CA SER A 69 -11.61 20.25 -20.39
C SER A 69 -12.78 19.54 -21.08
N ASP A 70 -12.97 18.25 -20.80
CA ASP A 70 -14.00 17.40 -21.39
C ASP A 70 -15.05 16.99 -20.33
N PRO A 71 -16.24 17.64 -20.31
CA PRO A 71 -17.29 17.32 -19.35
C PRO A 71 -17.90 15.92 -19.48
N GLY A 72 -17.63 15.21 -20.58
CA GLY A 72 -18.10 13.84 -20.81
C GLY A 72 -17.10 12.77 -20.39
N ALA A 73 -15.91 13.15 -19.93
CA ALA A 73 -14.89 12.21 -19.50
C ALA A 73 -15.06 11.86 -18.02
N ASP A 74 -14.92 10.57 -17.70
CA ASP A 74 -14.84 10.09 -16.31
C ASP A 74 -13.67 10.73 -15.58
N ALA A 75 -13.82 10.98 -14.28
CA ALA A 75 -12.78 11.55 -13.43
C ALA A 75 -11.73 10.52 -13.00
N LEU A 76 -10.55 11.01 -12.61
CA LEU A 76 -9.47 10.23 -12.01
C LEU A 76 -9.27 10.66 -10.56
N LEU A 77 -9.26 9.71 -9.63
CA LEU A 77 -8.85 9.94 -8.25
C LEU A 77 -7.32 9.85 -8.14
N LEU A 78 -6.69 10.85 -7.53
CA LEU A 78 -5.34 10.79 -6.99
C LEU A 78 -5.46 10.83 -5.48
N HIS A 79 -4.95 9.82 -4.79
CA HIS A 79 -5.02 9.80 -3.34
C HIS A 79 -3.72 9.37 -2.67
N GLY A 80 -3.51 9.91 -1.48
CA GLY A 80 -2.45 9.52 -0.57
C GLY A 80 -2.82 9.81 0.87
N HIS A 81 -2.08 9.25 1.81
CA HIS A 81 -2.35 9.38 3.24
C HIS A 81 -1.31 10.27 3.94
N LEU A 82 -1.77 11.00 4.95
CA LEU A 82 -0.98 11.99 5.68
C LEU A 82 -0.36 11.42 6.95
N ASP A 83 -0.90 10.33 7.48
CA ASP A 83 -0.34 9.66 8.64
C ASP A 83 0.92 8.86 8.30
N VAL A 84 1.61 8.40 9.33
CA VAL A 84 2.82 7.60 9.19
C VAL A 84 2.92 6.61 10.35
N VAL A 85 3.56 5.46 10.11
CA VAL A 85 3.90 4.55 11.22
C VAL A 85 4.83 5.18 12.27
N PRO A 86 4.87 4.63 13.50
CA PRO A 86 5.78 5.10 14.55
C PRO A 86 7.27 5.09 14.16
N ALA A 87 8.01 6.02 14.77
CA ALA A 87 9.45 6.12 14.67
C ALA A 87 10.06 6.49 16.03
N GLU A 88 10.99 5.68 16.51
CA GLU A 88 11.69 5.93 17.78
C GLU A 88 12.95 6.75 17.51
N ALA A 89 12.97 8.01 17.94
CA ALA A 89 14.00 8.97 17.54
C ALA A 89 15.44 8.54 17.90
N ASP A 90 15.61 7.77 18.99
CA ASP A 90 16.92 7.28 19.44
C ASP A 90 17.54 6.25 18.49
N ASP A 91 16.73 5.58 17.65
CA ASP A 91 17.21 4.63 16.65
C ASP A 91 17.67 5.32 15.36
N TRP A 92 17.37 6.61 15.19
CA TRP A 92 17.58 7.32 13.92
C TRP A 92 18.85 8.15 13.90
N SER A 93 19.53 8.16 12.76
CA SER A 93 20.68 9.01 12.49
C SER A 93 20.32 10.50 12.41
N VAL A 94 19.06 10.80 12.05
CA VAL A 94 18.47 12.13 11.99
C VAL A 94 17.07 12.05 12.57
N HIS A 95 16.65 13.04 13.36
CA HIS A 95 15.31 13.02 13.96
C HIS A 95 14.23 12.73 12.90
N PRO A 96 13.32 11.75 13.14
CA PRO A 96 12.40 11.24 12.11
C PRO A 96 11.46 12.31 11.55
N PHE A 97 11.12 13.33 12.34
CA PHE A 97 10.26 14.46 11.92
C PHE A 97 11.05 15.74 11.61
N SER A 98 12.31 15.63 11.20
CA SER A 98 13.14 16.81 10.89
C SER A 98 12.79 17.46 9.54
N GLY A 99 12.44 16.65 8.53
CA GLY A 99 12.37 17.09 7.15
C GLY A 99 13.73 17.62 6.66
N GLU A 100 14.84 17.14 7.20
CA GLU A 100 16.16 17.66 6.87
C GLU A 100 16.51 17.34 5.42
N ILE A 101 16.90 18.36 4.64
CA ILE A 101 17.43 18.18 3.29
C ILE A 101 18.95 18.18 3.40
N ARG A 102 19.56 17.00 3.32
CA ARG A 102 21.01 16.83 3.45
C ARG A 102 21.50 15.74 2.53
N ASP A 103 22.67 15.93 1.93
CA ASP A 103 23.35 14.95 1.08
C ASP A 103 22.52 14.46 -0.12
N GLY A 104 21.71 15.36 -0.71
CA GLY A 104 20.90 15.06 -1.89
C GLY A 104 19.65 14.23 -1.62
N VAL A 105 19.27 14.05 -0.35
CA VAL A 105 18.04 13.37 0.07
C VAL A 105 17.22 14.26 1.02
N VAL A 106 15.92 13.98 1.13
CA VAL A 106 15.05 14.49 2.18
C VAL A 106 14.88 13.40 3.24
N TRP A 107 15.26 13.68 4.47
CA TRP A 107 15.24 12.75 5.60
C TRP A 107 13.94 12.84 6.40
N GLY A 108 13.41 11.68 6.75
CA GLY A 108 12.39 11.55 7.78
C GLY A 108 11.33 10.51 7.48
N ARG A 109 10.55 10.19 8.51
CA ARG A 109 9.41 9.28 8.44
C ARG A 109 8.34 9.87 7.53
N GLY A 110 7.92 9.09 6.53
CA GLY A 110 7.00 9.51 5.47
C GLY A 110 7.68 10.04 4.21
N ALA A 111 9.01 10.04 4.15
CA ALA A 111 9.75 10.39 2.93
C ALA A 111 9.50 9.42 1.76
N VAL A 112 9.12 8.18 2.05
CA VAL A 112 8.77 7.13 1.09
C VAL A 112 7.29 6.77 1.20
N ASP A 113 6.76 6.67 2.42
CA ASP A 113 5.39 6.23 2.69
C ASP A 113 4.59 7.23 3.55
N MET A 114 3.83 8.14 2.96
CA MET A 114 3.81 8.44 1.51
C MET A 114 3.78 9.94 1.19
N LYS A 115 4.26 10.78 2.11
CA LYS A 115 4.23 12.25 1.99
C LYS A 115 5.00 12.79 0.79
N ASN A 116 5.93 12.01 0.23
CA ASN A 116 6.57 12.31 -1.05
C ASN A 116 5.58 12.35 -2.23
N MET A 117 4.66 11.38 -2.32
CA MET A 117 3.66 11.32 -3.37
C MET A 117 2.64 12.44 -3.19
N ASP A 118 2.26 12.74 -1.96
CA ASP A 118 1.41 13.91 -1.66
C ASP A 118 2.06 15.21 -2.12
N ALA A 119 3.35 15.38 -1.82
CA ALA A 119 4.14 16.51 -2.29
C ALA A 119 4.21 16.58 -3.83
N MET A 120 4.32 15.43 -4.52
CA MET A 120 4.27 15.39 -5.99
C MET A 120 2.91 15.85 -6.53
N ILE A 121 1.80 15.36 -5.95
CA ILE A 121 0.45 15.76 -6.31
C ILE A 121 0.26 17.27 -6.13
N LEU A 122 0.67 17.81 -4.97
CA LEU A 122 0.60 19.25 -4.68
C LEU A 122 1.43 20.08 -5.66
N ALA A 123 2.67 19.66 -5.95
CA ALA A 123 3.55 20.37 -6.89
C ALA A 123 2.98 20.38 -8.31
N VAL A 124 2.43 19.27 -8.80
CA VAL A 124 1.81 19.18 -10.13
C VAL A 124 0.54 20.04 -10.20
N ALA A 125 -0.33 19.97 -9.19
CA ALA A 125 -1.56 20.77 -9.14
C ALA A 125 -1.26 22.28 -9.19
N ARG A 126 -0.28 22.74 -8.40
CA ARG A 126 0.15 24.14 -8.40
C ARG A 126 0.82 24.56 -9.70
N PHE A 127 1.65 23.69 -10.26
CA PHE A 127 2.25 23.92 -11.58
C PHE A 127 1.19 24.11 -12.65
N TRP A 128 0.16 23.27 -12.67
CA TRP A 128 -0.93 23.39 -13.63
C TRP A 128 -1.72 24.68 -13.47
N ALA A 129 -2.01 25.09 -12.24
CA ALA A 129 -2.67 26.36 -11.97
C ALA A 129 -1.85 27.56 -12.48
N ARG A 130 -0.53 27.57 -12.26
CA ARG A 130 0.37 28.62 -12.77
C ARG A 130 0.38 28.70 -14.30
N GLU A 131 0.45 27.55 -14.97
CA GLU A 131 0.56 27.47 -16.43
C GLU A 131 -0.80 27.48 -17.16
N GLY A 132 -1.92 27.53 -16.42
CA GLY A 132 -3.27 27.46 -17.01
C GLY A 132 -3.57 26.12 -17.67
N VAL A 133 -2.98 25.03 -17.18
CA VAL A 133 -3.15 23.68 -17.72
C VAL A 133 -4.47 23.12 -17.22
N ARG A 134 -5.34 22.74 -18.17
CA ARG A 134 -6.51 21.92 -17.88
C ARG A 134 -6.31 20.49 -18.40
N PRO A 135 -6.42 19.46 -17.53
CA PRO A 135 -6.38 18.06 -17.97
C PRO A 135 -7.60 17.73 -18.83
N ARG A 136 -7.55 16.61 -19.56
CA ARG A 136 -8.70 16.15 -20.35
C ARG A 136 -9.91 15.87 -19.46
N ARG A 137 -9.71 15.05 -18.44
CA ARG A 137 -10.72 14.65 -17.44
C ARG A 137 -10.50 15.36 -16.11
N ASP A 138 -11.54 15.40 -15.29
CA ASP A 138 -11.45 15.85 -13.91
C ASP A 138 -10.41 15.05 -13.13
N ILE A 139 -9.65 15.75 -12.29
CA ILE A 139 -8.76 15.14 -11.29
C ILE A 139 -9.33 15.44 -9.91
N VAL A 140 -9.71 14.39 -9.19
CA VAL A 140 -10.08 14.49 -7.78
C VAL A 140 -8.87 14.13 -6.95
N ILE A 141 -8.49 15.00 -6.02
CA ILE A 141 -7.38 14.80 -5.09
C ILE A 141 -7.97 14.47 -3.72
N ALA A 142 -7.48 13.42 -3.07
CA ALA A 142 -7.80 13.11 -1.68
C ALA A 142 -6.53 12.85 -0.87
N PHE A 143 -6.29 13.66 0.17
CA PHE A 143 -5.30 13.36 1.20
C PHE A 143 -6.04 12.84 2.43
N THR A 144 -5.77 11.59 2.80
CA THR A 144 -6.53 10.86 3.81
C THR A 144 -5.80 10.82 5.15
N ALA A 145 -6.56 10.59 6.21
CA ALA A 145 -6.04 10.22 7.52
C ALA A 145 -6.16 8.70 7.72
N ASP A 146 -5.47 8.15 8.69
CA ASP A 146 -5.72 6.80 9.23
C ASP A 146 -5.45 5.59 8.33
N GLU A 147 -4.69 5.74 7.24
CA GLU A 147 -4.36 4.59 6.36
C GLU A 147 -3.56 3.54 7.12
N GLU A 148 -2.55 3.99 7.88
CA GLU A 148 -1.57 3.16 8.60
C GLU A 148 -2.18 2.37 9.78
N ALA A 149 -3.49 2.44 9.96
CA ALA A 149 -4.23 1.67 10.95
C ALA A 149 -5.52 1.05 10.40
N SER A 150 -6.60 1.81 10.30
CA SER A 150 -7.94 1.25 10.04
C SER A 150 -8.69 1.87 8.87
N ALA A 151 -8.20 2.98 8.34
CA ALA A 151 -8.87 3.86 7.39
C ALA A 151 -10.26 4.35 7.85
N GLU A 152 -10.59 4.22 9.14
CA GLU A 152 -11.95 4.41 9.66
C GLU A 152 -12.32 5.90 9.74
N ASP A 153 -11.33 6.73 10.05
CA ASP A 153 -11.40 8.18 9.99
C ASP A 153 -10.98 8.74 8.61
N GLY A 154 -10.44 7.86 7.76
CA GLY A 154 -9.80 8.16 6.49
C GLY A 154 -10.65 7.94 5.25
N SER A 155 -10.06 7.22 4.29
CA SER A 155 -10.71 6.78 3.05
C SER A 155 -12.02 6.02 3.31
N GLY A 156 -12.13 5.26 4.40
CA GLY A 156 -13.35 4.56 4.80
C GLY A 156 -14.47 5.54 5.15
N PHE A 157 -14.17 6.58 5.95
CA PHE A 157 -15.11 7.65 6.23
C PHE A 157 -15.52 8.41 4.96
N LEU A 158 -14.55 8.72 4.09
CA LEU A 158 -14.82 9.42 2.83
C LEU A 158 -15.72 8.59 1.90
N ALA A 159 -15.43 7.29 1.73
CA ALA A 159 -16.23 6.41 0.88
C ALA A 159 -17.65 6.20 1.45
N ASP A 160 -17.78 6.02 2.77
CA ASP A 160 -19.07 5.68 3.37
C ASP A 160 -19.98 6.91 3.59
N ARG A 161 -19.40 8.09 3.83
CA ARG A 161 -20.14 9.29 4.26
C ARG A 161 -20.06 10.46 3.31
N HIS A 162 -19.07 10.48 2.43
CA HIS A 162 -18.85 11.52 1.43
C HIS A 162 -18.66 10.98 -0.01
N PRO A 163 -19.40 9.93 -0.45
CA PRO A 163 -19.22 9.37 -1.79
C PRO A 163 -19.50 10.40 -2.90
N GLU A 164 -20.29 11.43 -2.63
CA GLU A 164 -20.61 12.52 -3.57
C GLU A 164 -19.37 13.28 -4.05
N LEU A 165 -18.30 13.33 -3.27
CA LEU A 165 -17.07 14.04 -3.65
C LEU A 165 -16.30 13.30 -4.76
N PHE A 166 -16.53 12.00 -4.87
CA PHE A 166 -15.88 11.09 -5.80
C PHE A 166 -16.77 10.75 -7.01
N GLU A 167 -17.93 11.42 -7.15
CA GLU A 167 -18.82 11.19 -8.28
C GLU A 167 -18.07 11.37 -9.62
N GLY A 168 -18.29 10.40 -10.52
CA GLY A 168 -17.62 10.32 -11.82
C GLY A 168 -16.23 9.70 -11.80
N CYS A 169 -15.63 9.42 -10.63
CA CYS A 169 -14.35 8.71 -10.59
C CYS A 169 -14.54 7.24 -10.95
N THR A 170 -13.84 6.77 -11.99
CA THR A 170 -13.86 5.35 -12.39
C THR A 170 -12.52 4.65 -12.13
N GLU A 171 -11.44 5.43 -12.04
CA GLU A 171 -10.09 4.97 -11.79
C GLU A 171 -9.43 5.81 -10.69
N GLY A 172 -8.51 5.19 -9.95
CA GLY A 172 -7.75 5.82 -8.88
C GLY A 172 -6.26 5.48 -8.97
N VAL A 173 -5.43 6.41 -8.52
CA VAL A 173 -3.98 6.25 -8.45
C VAL A 173 -3.47 6.66 -7.09
N SER A 174 -2.63 5.82 -6.50
CA SER A 174 -2.08 6.02 -5.15
C SER A 174 -0.61 5.61 -5.02
N GLU A 175 -0.18 5.37 -3.79
CA GLU A 175 1.13 4.90 -3.38
C GLU A 175 1.57 3.59 -4.03
N SER A 176 2.81 3.19 -3.71
CA SER A 176 3.32 1.86 -3.95
C SER A 176 3.29 1.44 -5.44
N GLY A 177 4.22 1.99 -6.23
CA GLY A 177 4.47 1.58 -7.61
C GLY A 177 5.30 2.60 -8.38
N ALA A 178 5.79 2.24 -9.56
CA ALA A 178 6.66 3.02 -10.44
C ALA A 178 7.97 3.54 -9.81
N PHE A 179 8.40 2.96 -8.68
CA PHE A 179 9.76 3.14 -8.17
C PHE A 179 10.76 2.26 -8.94
N THR A 180 12.04 2.61 -8.93
CA THR A 180 13.08 1.73 -9.51
C THR A 180 13.39 0.58 -8.55
N PHE A 181 13.22 -0.65 -9.03
CA PHE A 181 13.76 -1.86 -8.43
C PHE A 181 15.04 -2.27 -9.16
N HIS A 182 16.12 -2.43 -8.39
CA HIS A 182 17.43 -2.88 -8.89
C HIS A 182 17.64 -4.35 -8.50
N ASP A 183 17.84 -5.22 -9.49
CA ASP A 183 18.10 -6.64 -9.29
C ASP A 183 19.61 -6.98 -9.16
N GLY A 184 20.47 -5.96 -9.20
CA GLY A 184 21.93 -6.10 -9.21
C GLY A 184 22.54 -6.43 -10.58
N SER A 185 21.75 -6.48 -11.65
CA SER A 185 22.23 -6.68 -13.03
C SER A 185 22.47 -5.37 -13.80
N GLY A 186 22.24 -4.22 -13.16
CA GLY A 186 22.26 -2.89 -13.79
C GLY A 186 20.97 -2.54 -14.56
N ARG A 187 19.93 -3.38 -14.48
CA ARG A 187 18.62 -3.13 -15.07
C ARG A 187 17.73 -2.33 -14.12
N GLU A 188 16.98 -1.39 -14.68
CA GLU A 188 15.95 -0.66 -13.95
C GLU A 188 14.59 -1.31 -14.21
N LEU A 189 14.02 -1.97 -13.19
CA LEU A 189 12.63 -2.46 -13.24
C LEU A 189 11.71 -1.43 -12.58
N TYR A 190 10.53 -1.23 -13.14
CA TYR A 190 9.52 -0.29 -12.65
C TYR A 190 8.20 -1.03 -12.37
N PRO A 191 8.02 -1.63 -11.18
CA PRO A 191 6.77 -2.30 -10.81
C PRO A 191 5.61 -1.31 -10.70
N ILE A 192 4.56 -1.46 -11.52
CA ILE A 192 3.31 -0.67 -11.40
C ILE A 192 2.24 -1.55 -10.79
N ALA A 193 1.69 -1.14 -9.64
CA ALA A 193 0.73 -1.98 -8.94
C ALA A 193 -0.62 -2.00 -9.65
N ALA A 194 -1.11 -3.20 -9.92
CA ALA A 194 -2.43 -3.48 -10.50
C ALA A 194 -3.14 -4.59 -9.71
N GLY A 195 -2.77 -4.78 -8.45
CA GLY A 195 -3.43 -5.70 -7.55
C GLY A 195 -2.83 -5.66 -6.15
N GLU A 196 -3.64 -6.05 -5.17
CA GLU A 196 -3.29 -6.07 -3.76
C GLU A 196 -3.82 -7.35 -3.14
N ARG A 197 -3.07 -7.94 -2.20
CA ARG A 197 -3.60 -9.05 -1.41
C ARG A 197 -4.66 -8.55 -0.44
N GLY A 198 -5.64 -9.40 -0.20
CA GLY A 198 -6.58 -9.22 0.90
C GLY A 198 -5.93 -9.62 2.22
N THR A 199 -6.43 -9.01 3.29
CA THR A 199 -5.97 -9.27 4.65
C THR A 199 -7.05 -10.05 5.38
N GLY A 200 -6.66 -11.13 6.03
CA GLY A 200 -7.52 -11.94 6.89
C GLY A 200 -6.78 -12.25 8.18
N TRP A 201 -6.71 -11.29 9.09
CA TRP A 201 -6.15 -11.51 10.42
C TRP A 201 -7.18 -12.23 11.25
N LEU A 202 -6.79 -13.36 11.82
CA LEU A 202 -7.71 -14.29 12.45
C LEU A 202 -7.47 -14.35 13.95
N LYS A 203 -8.54 -14.54 14.70
CA LYS A 203 -8.51 -14.96 16.08
C LYS A 203 -9.09 -16.36 16.19
N LEU A 204 -8.27 -17.30 16.64
CA LEU A 204 -8.65 -18.69 16.84
C LEU A 204 -8.91 -18.91 18.34
N THR A 205 -10.01 -19.59 18.67
CA THR A 205 -10.38 -19.89 20.05
C THR A 205 -10.69 -21.37 20.21
N ALA A 206 -9.92 -22.06 21.07
CA ALA A 206 -10.25 -23.41 21.49
C ALA A 206 -10.81 -23.41 22.91
N ARG A 207 -11.83 -24.23 23.16
CA ARG A 207 -12.43 -24.41 24.48
C ARG A 207 -12.25 -25.83 24.97
N GLY A 208 -12.12 -25.97 26.28
CA GLY A 208 -11.86 -27.23 26.94
C GLY A 208 -12.29 -27.23 28.40
N ARG A 209 -12.04 -28.34 29.08
CA ARG A 209 -12.37 -28.50 30.50
C ARG A 209 -11.18 -28.08 31.35
N ALA A 210 -11.36 -27.06 32.18
CA ALA A 210 -10.36 -26.70 33.17
C ALA A 210 -10.17 -27.80 34.21
N GLY A 211 -8.95 -27.96 34.74
CA GLY A 211 -8.67 -29.03 35.70
C GLY A 211 -7.27 -29.03 36.27
N HIS A 212 -7.02 -29.94 37.21
CA HIS A 212 -5.67 -30.15 37.76
C HIS A 212 -4.80 -30.91 36.76
N GLY A 213 -3.56 -30.45 36.53
CA GLY A 213 -2.65 -31.01 35.52
C GLY A 213 -2.28 -32.48 35.70
N SER A 214 -2.46 -33.03 36.91
CA SER A 214 -2.23 -34.46 37.18
C SER A 214 -3.37 -35.40 36.78
N LYS A 215 -4.54 -34.85 36.37
CA LYS A 215 -5.70 -35.66 35.97
C LYS A 215 -5.69 -35.88 34.46
N VAL A 216 -6.16 -37.05 34.03
CA VAL A 216 -6.41 -37.31 32.60
C VAL A 216 -7.47 -36.33 32.09
N ASN A 217 -7.13 -35.58 31.04
CA ASN A 217 -8.02 -34.63 30.40
C ASN A 217 -7.88 -34.73 28.88
N ARG A 218 -8.94 -35.19 28.22
CA ARG A 218 -9.01 -35.29 26.74
C ARG A 218 -9.62 -34.04 26.10
N ASP A 219 -10.19 -33.15 26.91
CA ASP A 219 -10.83 -31.91 26.47
C ASP A 219 -9.89 -30.73 26.75
N ASN A 220 -8.66 -30.81 26.25
CA ASN A 220 -7.60 -29.84 26.53
C ASN A 220 -7.56 -28.76 25.44
N ALA A 221 -7.93 -27.53 25.82
CA ALA A 221 -7.94 -26.38 24.91
C ALA A 221 -6.56 -26.10 24.29
N VAL A 222 -5.48 -26.26 25.06
CA VAL A 222 -4.10 -26.04 24.58
C VAL A 222 -3.76 -27.03 23.48
N THR A 223 -4.03 -28.33 23.69
CA THR A 223 -3.71 -29.36 22.72
C THR A 223 -4.52 -29.22 21.43
N ARG A 224 -5.82 -28.90 21.54
CA ARG A 224 -6.69 -28.66 20.38
C ARG A 224 -6.20 -27.49 19.54
N LEU A 225 -5.95 -26.34 20.19
CA LEU A 225 -5.47 -25.16 19.49
C LEU A 225 -4.09 -25.38 18.88
N ALA A 226 -3.14 -25.96 19.63
CA ALA A 226 -1.79 -26.21 19.15
C ALA A 226 -1.79 -27.11 17.90
N ALA A 227 -2.68 -28.12 17.85
CA ALA A 227 -2.81 -28.97 16.69
C ALA A 227 -3.36 -28.21 15.46
N ALA A 228 -4.34 -27.32 15.64
CA ALA A 228 -4.84 -26.48 14.55
C ALA A 228 -3.78 -25.48 14.07
N VAL A 229 -3.09 -24.80 15.00
CA VAL A 229 -2.01 -23.85 14.69
C VAL A 229 -0.88 -24.53 13.91
N ALA A 230 -0.47 -25.75 14.31
CA ALA A 230 0.54 -26.51 13.59
C ALA A 230 0.08 -26.85 12.16
N ARG A 231 -1.15 -27.34 11.99
CA ARG A 231 -1.73 -27.62 10.66
C ARG A 231 -1.76 -26.37 9.77
N ILE A 232 -2.07 -25.20 10.33
CA ILE A 232 -2.07 -23.93 9.60
C ILE A 232 -0.65 -23.54 9.18
N GLY A 233 0.31 -23.56 10.10
CA GLY A 233 1.70 -23.19 9.81
C GLY A 233 2.42 -24.13 8.85
N GLU A 234 1.99 -25.40 8.76
CA GLU A 234 2.56 -26.40 7.85
C GLU A 234 1.82 -26.47 6.50
N HIS A 235 0.69 -25.76 6.34
CA HIS A 235 -0.12 -25.86 5.14
C HIS A 235 0.58 -25.26 3.92
N GLN A 236 0.75 -26.07 2.87
CA GLN A 236 1.27 -25.63 1.58
C GLN A 236 0.12 -25.14 0.69
N TRP A 237 0.03 -23.83 0.53
CA TRP A 237 -0.98 -23.21 -0.33
C TRP A 237 -0.74 -23.54 -1.81
N PRO A 238 -1.80 -23.85 -2.57
CA PRO A 238 -1.67 -24.15 -3.98
C PRO A 238 -1.29 -22.89 -4.77
N LEU A 239 -0.58 -23.09 -5.89
CA LEU A 239 -0.24 -22.01 -6.81
C LEU A 239 -1.53 -21.42 -7.42
N ARG A 240 -1.64 -20.09 -7.38
CA ARG A 240 -2.76 -19.32 -7.92
C ARG A 240 -2.19 -18.07 -8.59
N LEU A 241 -2.15 -18.08 -9.92
CA LEU A 241 -1.65 -16.93 -10.69
C LEU A 241 -2.81 -16.03 -11.11
N THR A 242 -2.87 -14.85 -10.52
CA THR A 242 -3.80 -13.78 -10.93
C THR A 242 -3.40 -13.23 -12.30
N PRO A 243 -4.30 -12.50 -12.99
CA PRO A 243 -3.95 -11.82 -14.25
C PRO A 243 -2.72 -10.93 -14.11
N THR A 244 -2.61 -10.13 -13.04
CA THR A 244 -1.43 -9.28 -12.79
C THR A 244 -0.17 -10.10 -12.63
N VAL A 245 -0.19 -11.18 -11.84
CA VAL A 245 0.99 -12.00 -11.58
C VAL A 245 1.43 -12.78 -12.83
N ARG A 246 0.50 -13.26 -13.66
CA ARG A 246 0.86 -13.84 -14.98
C ARG A 246 1.54 -12.83 -15.88
N ALA A 247 1.00 -11.61 -15.94
CA ALA A 247 1.57 -10.55 -16.76
C ALA A 247 2.96 -10.14 -16.24
N ALA A 248 3.14 -10.05 -14.93
CA ALA A 248 4.42 -9.81 -14.28
C ALA A 248 5.47 -10.87 -14.63
N LEU A 249 5.15 -12.15 -14.43
CA LEU A 249 6.04 -13.27 -14.76
C LEU A 249 6.40 -13.31 -16.25
N THR A 250 5.44 -13.00 -17.12
CA THR A 250 5.66 -12.96 -18.58
C THR A 250 6.59 -11.82 -18.97
N GLU A 251 6.36 -10.62 -18.43
CA GLU A 251 7.20 -9.44 -18.69
C GLU A 251 8.62 -9.63 -18.14
N LEU A 252 8.74 -10.11 -16.90
CA LEU A 252 10.03 -10.45 -16.29
C LEU A 252 10.75 -11.50 -17.14
N ALA A 253 10.11 -12.60 -17.52
CA ALA A 253 10.74 -13.60 -18.38
C ALA A 253 11.28 -12.99 -19.69
N ALA A 254 10.52 -12.08 -20.33
CA ALA A 254 10.95 -11.36 -21.53
C ALA A 254 12.17 -10.46 -21.28
N VAL A 255 12.17 -9.68 -20.19
CA VAL A 255 13.29 -8.80 -19.80
C VAL A 255 14.59 -9.59 -19.61
N TYR A 256 14.50 -10.79 -19.02
CA TYR A 256 15.65 -11.66 -18.76
C TYR A 256 15.97 -12.60 -19.93
N GLY A 257 15.20 -12.58 -21.03
CA GLY A 257 15.41 -13.43 -22.19
C GLY A 257 15.22 -14.93 -21.90
N ILE A 258 14.34 -15.27 -20.96
CA ILE A 258 14.01 -16.66 -20.58
C ILE A 258 12.57 -17.01 -20.97
N ALA A 259 12.25 -18.31 -21.04
CA ALA A 259 10.90 -18.75 -21.34
C ALA A 259 9.96 -18.53 -20.13
N PRO A 260 8.76 -17.98 -20.31
CA PRO A 260 7.75 -17.83 -19.25
C PRO A 260 7.05 -19.17 -19.00
N ASP A 261 7.76 -20.11 -18.36
CA ASP A 261 7.20 -21.40 -17.97
C ASP A 261 6.26 -21.22 -16.78
N LEU A 262 4.99 -20.97 -17.07
CA LEU A 262 3.93 -20.77 -16.07
C LEU A 262 3.40 -22.10 -15.50
N ASP A 263 3.88 -23.25 -16.00
CA ASP A 263 3.58 -24.57 -15.46
C ASP A 263 4.61 -24.96 -14.37
N ASP A 264 5.87 -24.49 -14.48
CA ASP A 264 6.91 -24.57 -13.44
C ASP A 264 7.29 -23.18 -12.89
N VAL A 265 6.36 -22.56 -12.16
CA VAL A 265 6.58 -21.21 -11.59
C VAL A 265 7.74 -21.20 -10.60
N ASP A 266 7.88 -22.21 -9.73
CA ASP A 266 8.97 -22.22 -8.76
C ASP A 266 10.35 -22.35 -9.46
N GLY A 267 10.43 -23.05 -10.59
CA GLY A 267 11.61 -23.05 -11.46
C GLY A 267 11.85 -21.72 -12.18
N LEU A 268 10.78 -21.03 -12.62
CA LEU A 268 10.86 -19.69 -13.21
C LEU A 268 11.40 -18.66 -12.21
N LEU A 269 10.90 -18.65 -10.96
CA LEU A 269 11.40 -17.75 -9.90
C LEU A 269 12.89 -17.92 -9.65
N LYS A 270 13.39 -19.17 -9.61
CA LYS A 270 14.83 -19.44 -9.47
C LYS A 270 15.66 -18.84 -10.61
N LYS A 271 15.13 -18.83 -11.84
CA LYS A 271 15.80 -18.24 -13.01
C LYS A 271 15.76 -16.71 -13.00
N LEU A 272 14.72 -16.11 -12.42
CA LEU A 272 14.58 -14.66 -12.25
C LEU A 272 15.54 -14.08 -11.19
N GLY A 273 16.05 -14.92 -10.27
CA GLY A 273 16.99 -14.47 -9.24
C GLY A 273 16.36 -13.40 -8.34
N PRO A 274 17.05 -12.29 -8.04
CA PRO A 274 16.52 -11.25 -7.15
C PRO A 274 15.17 -10.65 -7.57
N ALA A 275 14.87 -10.57 -8.87
CA ALA A 275 13.57 -10.05 -9.35
C ALA A 275 12.38 -10.96 -9.03
N ALA A 276 12.61 -12.21 -8.60
CA ALA A 276 11.54 -13.08 -8.09
C ALA A 276 10.82 -12.47 -6.87
N SER A 277 11.53 -11.65 -6.08
CA SER A 277 10.95 -10.96 -4.91
C SER A 277 9.76 -10.06 -5.24
N LEU A 278 9.63 -9.59 -6.49
CA LEU A 278 8.49 -8.78 -6.96
C LEU A 278 7.19 -9.58 -7.08
N VAL A 279 7.25 -10.92 -7.10
CA VAL A 279 6.08 -11.77 -7.38
C VAL A 279 5.93 -12.95 -6.41
N GLU A 280 7.00 -13.39 -5.74
CA GLU A 280 6.98 -14.59 -4.91
C GLU A 280 5.95 -14.56 -3.78
N ALA A 281 5.68 -13.37 -3.23
CA ALA A 281 4.71 -13.18 -2.16
C ALA A 281 3.25 -13.20 -2.64
N THR A 282 2.99 -13.23 -3.95
CA THR A 282 1.65 -13.07 -4.55
C THR A 282 1.23 -14.19 -5.51
N ILE A 283 2.00 -15.28 -5.57
CA ILE A 283 1.65 -16.50 -6.33
C ILE A 283 0.80 -17.50 -5.54
N ARG A 284 0.64 -17.29 -4.23
CA ARG A 284 -0.09 -18.16 -3.29
C ARG A 284 -0.79 -17.34 -2.22
N ASN A 285 -1.86 -17.89 -1.66
CA ASN A 285 -2.36 -17.49 -0.35
C ASN A 285 -1.33 -17.82 0.75
N SER A 286 -1.47 -17.27 1.94
CA SER A 286 -0.61 -17.59 3.08
C SER A 286 -1.35 -17.40 4.41
N ALA A 287 -0.97 -18.18 5.42
CA ALA A 287 -1.49 -18.05 6.78
C ALA A 287 -0.36 -18.37 7.76
N ASN A 288 0.08 -17.36 8.52
CA ASN A 288 1.21 -17.49 9.44
C ASN A 288 0.72 -17.30 10.88
N PRO A 289 0.86 -18.30 11.78
CA PRO A 289 0.60 -18.10 13.20
C PRO A 289 1.56 -17.08 13.81
N THR A 290 1.04 -16.08 14.52
CA THR A 290 1.81 -14.94 15.04
C THR A 290 1.73 -14.80 16.56
N MET A 291 0.64 -15.23 17.19
CA MET A 291 0.45 -15.12 18.65
C MET A 291 -0.21 -16.38 19.23
N LEU A 292 0.13 -16.71 20.47
CA LEU A 292 -0.46 -17.82 21.22
C LEU A 292 -0.55 -17.46 22.71
N ASP A 293 -1.74 -17.62 23.30
CA ASP A 293 -2.00 -17.35 24.72
C ASP A 293 -2.85 -18.46 25.35
N ALA A 294 -2.35 -19.08 26.43
CA ALA A 294 -3.09 -20.06 27.22
C ALA A 294 -2.46 -20.33 28.59
N GLY A 295 -3.32 -20.39 29.62
CA GLY A 295 -2.96 -20.83 30.97
C GLY A 295 -2.20 -19.79 31.79
N TYR A 296 -2.19 -19.98 33.11
CA TYR A 296 -1.57 -19.04 34.06
C TYR A 296 -0.79 -19.75 35.19
N LYS A 297 -0.82 -21.09 35.24
CA LYS A 297 -0.11 -21.89 36.25
C LYS A 297 0.12 -23.31 35.73
N VAL A 298 1.35 -23.82 35.90
CA VAL A 298 1.79 -25.10 35.34
C VAL A 298 0.93 -26.32 35.71
N ASN A 299 0.36 -26.35 36.92
CA ASN A 299 -0.47 -27.46 37.38
C ASN A 299 -1.98 -27.24 37.16
N VAL A 300 -2.36 -26.27 36.33
CA VAL A 300 -3.75 -25.94 36.00
C VAL A 300 -3.92 -26.03 34.48
N ILE A 301 -4.80 -26.94 34.04
CA ILE A 301 -5.25 -27.04 32.66
C ILE A 301 -6.24 -25.88 32.42
N PRO A 302 -6.00 -24.98 31.46
CA PRO A 302 -6.92 -23.88 31.18
C PRO A 302 -8.17 -24.38 30.45
N GLY A 303 -9.28 -23.66 30.64
CA GLY A 303 -10.53 -23.93 29.90
C GLY A 303 -10.57 -23.29 28.51
N THR A 304 -9.62 -22.44 28.16
CA THR A 304 -9.57 -21.73 26.88
C THR A 304 -8.12 -21.49 26.47
N ALA A 305 -7.88 -21.50 25.17
CA ALA A 305 -6.62 -21.10 24.54
C ALA A 305 -6.96 -20.23 23.32
N VAL A 306 -6.15 -19.21 23.04
CA VAL A 306 -6.34 -18.27 21.93
C VAL A 306 -5.06 -18.17 21.09
N ALA A 307 -5.20 -18.10 19.77
CA ALA A 307 -4.09 -17.81 18.85
C ALA A 307 -4.51 -16.74 17.83
N HIS A 308 -3.52 -16.05 17.27
CA HIS A 308 -3.72 -15.17 16.12
C HIS A 308 -2.88 -15.63 14.93
N VAL A 309 -3.44 -15.43 13.75
CA VAL A 309 -2.84 -15.82 12.47
C VAL A 309 -2.94 -14.64 11.51
N ASP A 310 -1.82 -14.25 10.90
CA ASP A 310 -1.80 -13.32 9.76
C ASP A 310 -2.10 -14.11 8.48
N GLY A 311 -3.33 -13.99 8.01
CA GLY A 311 -3.79 -14.52 6.75
C GLY A 311 -3.72 -13.48 5.64
N ARG A 312 -3.28 -13.91 4.46
CA ARG A 312 -3.28 -13.09 3.24
C ARG A 312 -3.83 -13.92 2.08
N TYR A 313 -4.79 -13.38 1.34
CA TYR A 313 -5.38 -14.07 0.19
C TYR A 313 -5.26 -13.25 -1.08
N LEU A 314 -5.13 -13.93 -2.21
CA LEU A 314 -5.03 -13.30 -3.52
C LEU A 314 -6.41 -12.82 -4.00
N PRO A 315 -6.47 -11.92 -4.99
CA PRO A 315 -7.69 -11.62 -5.73
C PRO A 315 -8.42 -12.88 -6.21
N GLY A 316 -9.69 -13.00 -5.83
CA GLY A 316 -10.52 -14.18 -6.10
C GLY A 316 -10.23 -15.41 -5.21
N GLY A 317 -9.27 -15.32 -4.29
CA GLY A 317 -8.82 -16.43 -3.43
C GLY A 317 -9.44 -16.49 -2.05
N GLU A 318 -10.34 -15.56 -1.68
CA GLU A 318 -10.88 -15.48 -0.32
C GLU A 318 -11.72 -16.70 0.06
N GLU A 319 -12.56 -17.21 -0.85
CA GLU A 319 -13.39 -18.38 -0.56
C GLU A 319 -12.53 -19.64 -0.33
N GLU A 320 -11.52 -19.85 -1.17
CA GLU A 320 -10.52 -20.92 -0.98
C GLU A 320 -9.79 -20.77 0.35
N PHE A 321 -9.41 -19.54 0.70
CA PHE A 321 -8.76 -19.23 1.97
C PHE A 321 -9.64 -19.63 3.16
N ARG A 322 -10.91 -19.22 3.18
CA ARG A 322 -11.87 -19.55 4.24
C ARG A 322 -12.13 -21.05 4.36
N ALA A 323 -12.43 -21.71 3.24
CA ALA A 323 -12.69 -23.15 3.23
C ALA A 323 -11.47 -23.95 3.71
N THR A 324 -10.26 -23.50 3.37
CA THR A 324 -9.02 -24.11 3.84
C THR A 324 -8.88 -23.94 5.35
N LEU A 325 -9.16 -22.75 5.90
CA LEU A 325 -9.10 -22.55 7.35
C LEU A 325 -10.14 -23.38 8.10
N ASP A 326 -11.39 -23.45 7.62
CA ASP A 326 -12.42 -24.28 8.20
C ASP A 326 -11.97 -25.75 8.29
N ALA A 327 -11.35 -26.27 7.22
CA ALA A 327 -10.81 -27.62 7.21
C ALA A 327 -9.62 -27.80 8.17
N LEU A 328 -8.74 -26.80 8.28
CA LEU A 328 -7.55 -26.86 9.13
C LEU A 328 -7.89 -26.67 10.61
N THR A 329 -8.91 -25.90 10.98
CA THR A 329 -9.35 -25.74 12.36
C THR A 329 -10.20 -26.92 12.82
N GLY A 330 -11.07 -27.44 11.93
CA GLY A 330 -12.03 -28.50 12.26
C GLY A 330 -13.05 -28.07 13.31
N ASP A 331 -13.76 -29.05 13.90
CA ASP A 331 -14.87 -28.78 14.83
C ASP A 331 -14.43 -28.34 16.25
N ASP A 332 -13.12 -28.40 16.54
CA ASP A 332 -12.57 -28.18 17.89
C ASP A 332 -12.11 -26.73 18.14
N VAL A 333 -11.98 -25.92 17.09
CA VAL A 333 -11.42 -24.56 17.14
C VAL A 333 -12.30 -23.62 16.32
N ASP A 334 -12.92 -22.66 16.99
CA ASP A 334 -13.64 -21.57 16.35
C ASP A 334 -12.63 -20.54 15.83
N TRP A 335 -12.95 -19.87 14.72
CA TRP A 335 -12.18 -18.72 14.26
C TRP A 335 -13.09 -17.59 13.76
N GLU A 336 -12.61 -16.36 13.94
CA GLU A 336 -13.26 -15.15 13.43
C GLU A 336 -12.21 -14.22 12.82
N TYR A 337 -12.62 -13.35 11.91
CA TYR A 337 -11.78 -12.27 11.45
C TYR A 337 -11.63 -11.24 12.57
N HIS A 338 -10.41 -11.05 13.03
CA HIS A 338 -10.05 -9.91 13.86
C HIS A 338 -9.98 -8.62 13.02
N HIS A 339 -9.45 -8.74 11.81
CA HIS A 339 -9.45 -7.71 10.79
C HIS A 339 -9.56 -8.37 9.41
N ARG A 340 -10.33 -7.76 8.50
CA ARG A 340 -10.58 -8.27 7.16
C ARG A 340 -10.63 -7.14 6.17
N GLU A 341 -9.83 -7.25 5.11
CA GLU A 341 -9.86 -6.33 3.99
C GLU A 341 -9.80 -7.06 2.65
N VAL A 342 -10.50 -6.54 1.65
CA VAL A 342 -10.62 -7.19 0.34
C VAL A 342 -9.27 -7.25 -0.40
N ALA A 343 -9.18 -8.18 -1.34
CA ALA A 343 -8.09 -8.20 -2.33
C ALA A 343 -8.53 -7.40 -3.56
N LEU A 344 -7.60 -6.68 -4.20
CA LEU A 344 -7.89 -5.85 -5.36
C LEU A 344 -7.19 -6.35 -6.61
N GLN A 345 -7.81 -6.13 -7.77
CA GLN A 345 -7.28 -6.50 -9.07
C GLN A 345 -7.72 -5.48 -10.10
N ALA A 346 -6.74 -4.81 -10.71
CA ALA A 346 -6.95 -3.88 -11.81
C ALA A 346 -6.52 -4.52 -13.14
N PRO A 347 -7.12 -4.11 -14.28
CA PRO A 347 -6.75 -4.60 -15.60
C PRO A 347 -5.41 -4.02 -16.08
N VAL A 348 -4.43 -4.90 -16.34
CA VAL A 348 -3.09 -4.52 -16.82
C VAL A 348 -3.05 -4.16 -18.32
N ASP A 349 -4.12 -4.45 -19.05
CA ASP A 349 -4.32 -4.14 -20.47
C ASP A 349 -5.16 -2.86 -20.68
N ALA A 350 -5.56 -2.18 -19.61
CA ALA A 350 -6.32 -0.94 -19.70
C ALA A 350 -5.48 0.22 -20.27
N PRO A 351 -6.13 1.19 -20.94
CA PRO A 351 -5.46 2.39 -21.44
C PRO A 351 -4.69 3.16 -20.36
N THR A 352 -5.18 3.18 -19.12
CA THR A 352 -4.55 3.88 -18.00
C THR A 352 -3.21 3.25 -17.62
N PHE A 353 -3.13 1.92 -17.53
CA PHE A 353 -1.87 1.22 -17.28
C PHE A 353 -0.85 1.47 -18.41
N ALA A 354 -1.31 1.48 -19.67
CA ALA A 354 -0.46 1.81 -20.82
C ALA A 354 0.08 3.25 -20.77
N LYS A 355 -0.72 4.21 -20.29
CA LYS A 355 -0.30 5.61 -20.11
C LYS A 355 0.70 5.78 -18.97
N MET A 356 0.52 5.06 -17.87
CA MET A 356 1.50 5.01 -16.78
C MET A 356 2.84 4.46 -17.27
N ARG A 357 2.81 3.35 -18.01
CA ARG A 357 3.99 2.76 -18.66
C ARG A 357 4.69 3.76 -19.57
N ALA A 358 3.95 4.42 -20.46
CA ALA A 358 4.50 5.41 -21.38
C ALA A 358 5.12 6.61 -20.65
N ALA A 359 4.50 7.07 -19.55
CA ALA A 359 5.04 8.16 -18.75
C ALA A 359 6.37 7.80 -18.09
N VAL A 360 6.51 6.59 -17.53
CA VAL A 360 7.79 6.09 -16.99
C VAL A 360 8.84 6.02 -18.10
N GLN A 361 8.51 5.40 -19.24
CA GLN A 361 9.44 5.18 -20.35
C GLN A 361 9.92 6.48 -21.02
N GLU A 362 9.14 7.56 -20.94
CA GLU A 362 9.57 8.87 -21.46
C GLU A 362 10.77 9.44 -20.67
N PHE A 363 10.84 9.17 -19.36
CA PHE A 363 11.92 9.68 -18.49
C PHE A 363 12.94 8.60 -18.09
N ALA A 364 12.63 7.32 -18.34
CA ALA A 364 13.51 6.17 -18.17
C ALA A 364 13.40 5.25 -19.41
N PRO A 365 14.00 5.62 -20.57
CA PRO A 365 13.83 4.89 -21.83
C PRO A 365 14.37 3.46 -21.80
N GLU A 366 15.38 3.19 -20.97
CA GLU A 366 15.95 1.86 -20.73
C GLU A 366 15.22 1.10 -19.60
N GLY A 367 14.26 1.75 -18.94
CA GLY A 367 13.49 1.18 -17.84
C GLY A 367 12.43 0.20 -18.30
N HIS A 368 12.30 -0.92 -17.58
CA HIS A 368 11.33 -1.96 -17.88
C HIS A 368 10.16 -1.92 -16.90
N VAL A 369 8.99 -1.55 -17.40
CA VAL A 369 7.75 -1.53 -16.59
C VAL A 369 7.19 -2.93 -16.46
N VAL A 370 6.99 -3.38 -15.22
CA VAL A 370 6.44 -4.70 -14.91
C VAL A 370 5.13 -4.55 -14.13
N PRO A 371 4.06 -5.28 -14.46
CA PRO A 371 2.91 -5.36 -13.57
C PRO A 371 3.31 -5.88 -12.19
N TYR A 372 2.68 -5.36 -11.15
CA TYR A 372 3.00 -5.70 -9.77
C TYR A 372 1.73 -5.96 -8.97
N CYS A 373 1.75 -7.02 -8.16
CA CYS A 373 0.72 -7.26 -7.16
C CYS A 373 1.37 -7.05 -5.80
N MET A 374 0.86 -6.09 -5.04
CA MET A 374 1.34 -5.78 -3.71
C MET A 374 0.97 -6.88 -2.73
N SER A 375 1.88 -7.19 -1.82
CA SER A 375 1.63 -8.07 -0.67
C SER A 375 0.81 -7.36 0.42
N GLY A 376 0.96 -6.04 0.54
CA GLY A 376 0.17 -5.17 1.41
C GLY A 376 -1.16 -4.74 0.79
N GLY A 377 -1.77 -3.72 1.39
CA GLY A 377 -2.96 -3.06 0.88
C GLY A 377 -2.86 -1.56 1.06
N THR A 378 -3.70 -0.81 0.35
CA THR A 378 -3.76 0.66 0.42
C THR A 378 -5.20 1.14 0.62
N ASP A 379 -5.38 2.45 0.78
CA ASP A 379 -6.68 3.13 0.73
C ASP A 379 -7.51 2.85 -0.54
N ALA A 380 -6.90 2.32 -1.61
CA ALA A 380 -7.63 1.89 -2.79
C ALA A 380 -8.74 0.88 -2.44
N LYS A 381 -8.61 0.13 -1.33
CA LYS A 381 -9.62 -0.84 -0.87
C LYS A 381 -10.93 -0.17 -0.48
N GLN A 382 -10.88 0.96 0.18
CA GLN A 382 -12.05 1.70 0.63
C GLN A 382 -12.70 2.39 -0.57
N PHE A 383 -11.89 3.00 -1.43
CA PHE A 383 -12.40 3.61 -2.67
C PHE A 383 -12.96 2.58 -3.67
N SER A 384 -12.49 1.33 -3.65
CA SER A 384 -13.06 0.27 -4.50
C SER A 384 -14.55 0.00 -4.22
N ARG A 385 -15.04 0.33 -3.02
CA ARG A 385 -16.47 0.25 -2.66
C ARG A 385 -17.34 1.21 -3.47
N LEU A 386 -16.75 2.28 -4.00
CA LEU A 386 -17.40 3.23 -4.90
C LEU A 386 -17.32 2.81 -6.38
N GLY A 387 -16.71 1.66 -6.68
CA GLY A 387 -16.48 1.18 -8.05
C GLY A 387 -15.21 1.75 -8.70
N ILE A 388 -14.35 2.41 -7.93
CA ILE A 388 -13.09 2.99 -8.42
C ILE A 388 -12.04 1.89 -8.55
N THR A 389 -11.48 1.74 -9.76
CA THR A 389 -10.38 0.79 -10.01
C THR A 389 -9.03 1.44 -9.67
N GLY A 390 -8.35 0.95 -8.64
CA GLY A 390 -7.09 1.51 -8.14
C GLY A 390 -5.83 0.92 -8.77
N TYR A 391 -4.83 1.77 -9.01
CA TYR A 391 -3.46 1.41 -9.37
C TYR A 391 -2.46 2.08 -8.43
N GLY A 392 -1.35 1.42 -8.11
CA GLY A 392 -0.25 2.04 -7.37
C GLY A 392 0.81 2.62 -8.32
N PHE A 393 1.07 3.92 -8.20
CA PHE A 393 1.93 4.68 -9.10
C PHE A 393 2.49 5.92 -8.39
N ALA A 394 3.50 5.71 -7.55
CA ALA A 394 4.31 6.73 -6.89
C ALA A 394 5.72 6.77 -7.51
N PRO A 395 5.88 7.36 -8.71
CA PRO A 395 7.09 7.20 -9.50
C PRO A 395 8.33 7.76 -8.81
N LEU A 396 9.38 6.94 -8.68
CA LEU A 396 10.65 7.32 -8.07
C LEU A 396 11.80 6.66 -8.82
N LYS A 397 12.72 7.45 -9.38
CA LYS A 397 13.96 6.91 -9.94
C LYS A 397 15.03 6.85 -8.86
N LEU A 398 15.22 5.66 -8.30
CA LEU A 398 16.14 5.44 -7.18
C LEU A 398 17.51 5.01 -7.67
N PRO A 399 18.62 5.46 -7.03
CA PRO A 399 19.96 5.03 -7.41
C PRO A 399 20.20 3.57 -7.02
N GLU A 400 21.12 2.91 -7.73
CA GLU A 400 21.54 1.54 -7.40
C GLU A 400 22.12 1.49 -5.97
N GLY A 401 21.80 0.42 -5.24
CA GLY A 401 22.19 0.26 -3.83
C GLY A 401 21.34 1.04 -2.82
N PHE A 402 20.31 1.77 -3.28
CA PHE A 402 19.32 2.40 -2.41
C PHE A 402 18.19 1.41 -2.11
N ASP A 403 18.22 0.81 -0.92
CA ASP A 403 17.27 -0.23 -0.51
C ASP A 403 15.90 0.37 -0.15
N TYR A 404 15.10 0.68 -1.16
CA TYR A 404 13.76 1.24 -1.03
C TYR A 404 12.84 0.39 -0.15
N GLN A 405 12.88 -0.93 -0.32
CA GLN A 405 12.00 -1.84 0.39
C GLN A 405 12.32 -1.88 1.88
N ALA A 406 13.61 -1.78 2.26
CA ALA A 406 14.00 -1.69 3.66
C ALA A 406 13.63 -0.36 4.33
N LEU A 407 13.38 0.71 3.54
CA LEU A 407 12.99 2.01 4.08
C LEU A 407 11.49 2.10 4.40
N PHE A 408 10.63 1.29 3.78
CA PHE A 408 9.23 1.17 4.18
C PHE A 408 9.14 0.71 5.64
N HIS A 409 8.58 1.58 6.48
CA HIS A 409 8.49 1.43 7.93
C HIS A 409 9.85 1.30 8.64
N GLY A 410 10.96 1.43 7.90
CA GLY A 410 12.31 1.25 8.38
C GLY A 410 12.85 2.46 9.13
N VAL A 411 14.00 2.28 9.77
CA VAL A 411 14.80 3.36 10.36
C VAL A 411 15.52 4.12 9.25
N ASP A 412 15.78 5.41 9.47
CA ASP A 412 16.51 6.27 8.53
C ASP A 412 15.83 6.41 7.16
N GLU A 413 14.50 6.33 7.14
CA GLU A 413 13.68 6.61 5.95
C GLU A 413 14.04 7.97 5.35
N ARG A 414 14.23 7.98 4.04
CA ARG A 414 14.63 9.15 3.26
C ARG A 414 14.35 8.93 1.78
N VAL A 415 14.22 10.01 1.02
CA VAL A 415 13.99 9.96 -0.42
C VAL A 415 14.99 10.84 -1.17
N PRO A 416 15.61 10.36 -2.26
CA PRO A 416 16.49 11.19 -3.08
C PRO A 416 15.75 12.36 -3.72
N VAL A 417 16.35 13.55 -3.69
CA VAL A 417 15.82 14.76 -4.34
C VAL A 417 15.60 14.53 -5.84
N GLU A 418 16.54 13.88 -6.51
CA GLU A 418 16.40 13.55 -7.93
C GLU A 418 15.29 12.52 -8.21
N ALA A 419 14.96 11.65 -7.23
CA ALA A 419 13.84 10.74 -7.36
C ALA A 419 12.50 11.50 -7.28
N LEU A 420 12.40 12.50 -6.40
CA LEU A 420 11.24 13.41 -6.35
C LEU A 420 11.08 14.20 -7.66
N HIS A 421 12.19 14.71 -8.20
CA HIS A 421 12.18 15.42 -9.48
C HIS A 421 11.71 14.53 -10.64
N PHE A 422 12.18 13.29 -10.69
CA PHE A 422 11.70 12.28 -11.63
C PHE A 422 10.21 12.04 -11.46
N GLY A 423 9.76 11.83 -10.21
CA GLY A 423 8.37 11.54 -9.88
C GLY A 423 7.40 12.61 -10.34
N VAL A 424 7.70 13.88 -10.07
CA VAL A 424 6.88 15.01 -10.55
C VAL A 424 6.75 15.05 -12.07
N ARG A 425 7.84 14.79 -12.80
CA ARG A 425 7.82 14.79 -14.28
C ARG A 425 6.99 13.65 -14.84
N VAL A 426 7.16 12.44 -14.29
CA VAL A 426 6.39 11.25 -14.69
C VAL A 426 4.92 11.44 -14.36
N LEU A 427 4.59 11.96 -13.16
CA LEU A 427 3.22 12.21 -12.73
C LEU A 427 2.54 13.28 -13.61
N ASP A 428 3.18 14.43 -13.84
CA ASP A 428 2.68 15.47 -14.77
C ASP A 428 2.41 14.88 -16.16
N ARG A 429 3.34 14.06 -16.66
CA ARG A 429 3.22 13.43 -17.98
C ARG A 429 2.06 12.45 -18.04
N PHE A 430 1.91 11.59 -17.04
CA PHE A 430 0.82 10.63 -16.95
C PHE A 430 -0.53 11.35 -16.92
N LEU A 431 -0.71 12.29 -15.99
CA LEU A 431 -1.98 12.97 -15.75
C LEU A 431 -2.45 13.79 -16.95
N ARG A 432 -1.54 14.37 -17.73
CA ARG A 432 -1.88 15.08 -18.97
C ARG A 432 -2.46 14.18 -20.06
N THR A 433 -2.11 12.90 -20.06
CA THR A 433 -2.62 11.94 -21.05
C THR A 433 -3.70 11.02 -20.53
N ALA A 434 -3.96 11.03 -19.23
CA ALA A 434 -4.89 10.15 -18.54
C ALA A 434 -6.31 10.15 -19.11
#